data_AF-A0A538AJQ5-F1
#
_entry.id   AF-A0A538AJQ5-F1
#
_cell.length_a   1.000
_cell.length_b   1.000
_cell.length_c   1.000
_cell.angle_alpha   90.00
_cell.angle_beta   90.00
_cell.angle_gamma   90.00
#
_symmetry.space_group_name_H-M   'P 1'
#
loop_
_entity.id
_entity.type
_entity.pdbx_description
1 polymer ?
#
loop_
_entity_poly.entity_id
_entity_poly.type
_entity_poly.pdbx_seq_one_letter_code
_entity_poly.pdbx_strand_id
1 'polypeptide(L)' 'GRIHVVSSSGRTQAENRVLALARLQGLLTDALRPPPRARRSTKPSKGAVEKRIKEKKQRAEVKRARQKPRVDHD' A
#
# COMPACT_ATOMS: atom_id res chain seq x y z
N GLY A 1 -1.63 -20.69 25.85
CA GLY A 1 -1.81 -19.28 26.25
C GLY A 1 -3.16 -19.12 26.93
N ARG A 2 -3.27 -18.21 27.90
CA ARG A 2 -4.52 -17.92 28.62
C ARG A 2 -4.91 -16.47 28.40
N ILE A 3 -6.17 -16.21 28.04
CA ILE A 3 -6.70 -14.86 27.83
C ILE A 3 -7.72 -14.57 28.93
N HIS A 4 -7.52 -13.46 29.63
CA HIS A 4 -8.46 -12.91 30.60
C HIS A 4 -9.05 -11.61 30.07
N VAL A 5 -10.38 -11.49 30.07
CA VAL A 5 -11.09 -10.27 29.66
C VAL A 5 -11.93 -9.79 30.83
N VAL A 6 -11.75 -8.52 31.20
CA VAL A 6 -12.43 -7.88 32.33
C VAL A 6 -13.23 -6.67 31.82
N SER A 7 -14.39 -6.43 32.43
CA SER A 7 -15.20 -5.23 32.19
C SER A 7 -15.81 -4.75 33.50
N SER A 8 -15.76 -3.44 33.71
CA SER A 8 -16.35 -2.73 34.86
C SER A 8 -17.07 -1.43 34.43
N SER A 9 -17.42 -1.34 33.15
CA SER A 9 -18.02 -0.13 32.54
C SER A 9 -19.54 -0.05 32.70
N GLY A 10 -20.21 -1.18 32.88
CA GLY A 10 -21.64 -1.26 33.14
C GLY A 10 -21.98 -1.04 34.61
N ARG A 11 -23.24 -0.70 34.87
CA ARG A 11 -23.76 -0.45 36.23
C ARG A 11 -24.03 -1.75 36.98
N THR A 12 -24.24 -2.85 36.26
CA THR A 12 -24.51 -4.18 36.82
C THR A 12 -23.47 -5.23 36.40
N GLN A 13 -23.36 -6.33 37.17
CA GLN A 13 -22.48 -7.46 36.81
C GLN A 13 -22.93 -8.13 35.50
N ALA A 14 -24.25 -8.21 35.26
CA ALA A 14 -24.79 -8.79 34.04
C ALA A 14 -24.36 -7.98 32.79
N GLU A 15 -24.50 -6.66 32.84
CA GLU A 15 -23.98 -5.76 31.79
C GLU A 15 -22.47 -5.95 31.59
N ASN A 16 -21.71 -6.00 32.69
CA ASN A 16 -20.27 -6.19 32.63
C ASN A 16 -19.89 -7.55 32.01
N ARG A 17 -20.65 -8.61 32.29
CA ARG A 17 -20.44 -9.93 31.66
C ARG A 17 -20.70 -9.88 30.16
N VAL A 18 -21.78 -9.23 29.73
CA VAL A 18 -22.09 -9.05 28.30
C VAL A 18 -20.98 -8.27 27.59
N LEU A 19 -20.51 -7.17 28.20
CA LEU A 19 -19.42 -6.36 27.65
C LEU A 19 -18.09 -7.15 27.55
N ALA A 20 -17.75 -7.92 28.58
CA ALA A 20 -16.56 -8.76 28.56
C ALA A 20 -16.62 -9.83 27.45
N LEU A 21 -17.79 -10.45 27.26
CA LEU A 21 -18.02 -11.42 26.19
C LEU A 21 -17.92 -10.77 24.80
N ALA A 22 -18.51 -9.59 24.61
CA ALA A 22 -18.44 -8.86 23.35
C ALA A 22 -16.99 -8.50 22.98
N ARG A 23 -16.20 -8.05 23.97
CA ARG A 23 -14.75 -7.77 23.77
C ARG A 23 -13.98 -9.03 23.39
N LEU A 24 -14.22 -10.14 24.10
CA LEU A 24 -13.57 -11.43 23.80
C LEU A 24 -13.93 -11.90 22.38
N GLN A 25 -15.20 -11.80 22.00
CA GLN A 25 -15.65 -12.16 20.65
C GLN A 25 -14.96 -11.32 19.58
N GLY A 26 -14.84 -10.00 19.78
CA GLY A 26 -14.11 -9.11 18.87
C GLY A 26 -12.65 -9.52 18.69
N LEU A 27 -11.94 -9.75 19.81
CA LEU A 27 -10.55 -10.21 19.79
C LEU A 27 -10.37 -11.53 19.03
N LEU A 28 -11.24 -12.51 19.29
CA LEU A 28 -11.20 -13.79 18.59
C LEU A 28 -11.50 -13.65 17.10
N THR A 29 -12.50 -12.85 16.76
CA THR A 29 -12.89 -12.63 15.35
C THR A 29 -11.77 -11.95 14.57
N ASP A 30 -11.08 -10.97 15.18
CA ASP A 30 -9.96 -10.28 14.53
C ASP A 30 -8.73 -11.18 14.42
N ALA A 31 -8.42 -11.96 15.45
CA ALA A 31 -7.29 -12.87 15.45
C ALA A 31 -7.46 -14.04 14.48
N LEU A 32 -8.70 -14.54 14.32
CA LEU A 32 -9.03 -15.63 13.39
C LEU A 32 -9.32 -15.12 11.97
N ARG A 33 -9.36 -13.80 11.76
CA ARG A 33 -9.59 -13.22 10.44
C ARG A 33 -8.47 -13.69 9.51
N PRO A 34 -8.81 -14.20 8.30
CA PRO A 34 -7.78 -14.55 7.35
C PRO A 34 -6.92 -13.32 7.03
N PRO A 35 -5.61 -13.51 6.79
CA PRO A 35 -4.75 -12.41 6.41
C PRO A 35 -5.31 -11.73 5.15
N PRO A 36 -5.12 -10.41 5.00
CA PRO A 36 -5.56 -9.70 3.80
C PRO A 36 -4.90 -10.34 2.57
N ARG A 37 -5.63 -10.35 1.46
CA ARG A 37 -5.11 -10.90 0.21
C ARG A 37 -3.78 -10.21 -0.12
N ALA A 38 -2.75 -11.02 -0.38
CA ALA A 38 -1.44 -10.50 -0.75
C ALA A 38 -1.57 -9.50 -1.90
N ARG A 39 -1.06 -8.29 -1.70
CA ARG A 39 -1.09 -7.26 -2.73
C ARG A 39 -0.26 -7.74 -3.92
N ARG A 40 -0.86 -7.75 -5.10
CA ARG A 40 -0.12 -7.95 -6.35
C ARG A 40 0.51 -6.61 -6.75
N SER A 41 1.79 -6.63 -7.10
CA SER A 41 2.47 -5.43 -7.61
C SER A 41 1.78 -4.96 -8.89
N THR A 42 1.38 -3.68 -8.90
CA THR A 42 0.77 -3.07 -10.08
C THR A 42 1.85 -2.75 -11.11
N LYS A 43 1.59 -3.04 -12.38
CA LYS A 43 2.41 -2.55 -13.50
C LYS A 43 2.37 -1.01 -13.51
N PRO A 44 3.41 -0.32 -14.00
CA PRO A 44 3.35 1.12 -14.26
C PRO A 44 2.14 1.47 -15.12
N SER A 45 1.53 2.63 -14.86
CA SER A 45 0.39 3.09 -15.65
C SER A 45 0.80 3.40 -17.09
N LYS A 46 -0.15 3.32 -18.04
CA LYS A 46 0.10 3.71 -19.44
C LYS A 46 0.66 5.12 -19.55
N GLY A 47 0.10 6.08 -18.80
CA GLY A 47 0.59 7.46 -18.75
C GLY A 47 2.04 7.59 -18.24
N ALA A 48 2.44 6.78 -17.25
CA ALA A 48 3.84 6.76 -16.80
C ALA A 48 4.78 6.22 -17.89
N VAL A 49 4.34 5.21 -18.63
CA VAL A 49 5.11 4.64 -19.75
C VAL A 49 5.25 5.66 -20.90
N GLU A 50 4.16 6.33 -21.27
CA GLU A 50 4.13 7.35 -22.31
C GLU A 50 5.01 8.56 -21.95
N LYS A 51 4.90 9.06 -20.71
CA LYS A 51 5.72 10.16 -20.20
C LYS A 51 7.20 9.82 -20.29
N ARG A 52 7.60 8.63 -19.83
CA ARG A 52 8.99 8.14 -19.94
C ARG A 52 9.48 8.11 -21.38
N ILE A 53 8.65 7.64 -22.33
CA ILE A 53 9.02 7.59 -23.75
C ILE A 53 9.19 9.00 -24.32
N LYS A 54 8.27 9.92 -23.99
CA LYS A 54 8.33 11.32 -24.43
C LYS A 54 9.59 12.01 -23.91
N GLU A 55 9.89 11.86 -22.62
CA GLU A 55 11.10 12.40 -22.00
C GLU A 55 12.37 11.81 -22.62
N LYS A 56 12.38 10.50 -22.91
CA LYS A 56 13.50 9.86 -23.62
C LYS A 56 13.72 10.48 -24.99
N LYS A 57 12.65 10.71 -25.77
CA LYS A 57 12.74 11.32 -27.11
C LYS A 57 13.28 12.75 -27.03
N GLN A 58 12.71 13.58 -26.17
CA GLN A 58 13.17 14.95 -25.94
C GLN A 58 14.65 15.01 -25.54
N ARG A 59 15.09 14.13 -24.63
CA ARG A 59 16.50 14.05 -24.24
C ARG A 59 17.40 13.64 -25.41
N ALA A 60 16.95 12.73 -26.28
CA ALA A 60 17.72 12.33 -27.45
C ALA A 60 17.86 13.48 -28.46
N GLU A 61 16.79 14.24 -28.69
CA GLU A 61 16.81 15.43 -29.55
C GLU A 61 17.76 16.50 -29.01
N VAL A 62 17.68 16.82 -27.71
CA VAL A 62 18.60 17.76 -27.07
C VAL A 62 20.05 17.30 -27.19
N LYS A 63 20.33 16.00 -27.05
CA LYS A 63 21.69 15.46 -27.24
C LYS A 63 22.17 15.56 -28.68
N ARG A 64 21.30 15.31 -29.67
CA ARG A 64 21.63 15.47 -31.10
C ARG A 64 21.93 16.92 -31.44
N ALA A 65 21.11 17.86 -30.98
CA ALA A 65 21.33 19.29 -31.20
C ALA A 65 22.63 19.81 -30.59
N ARG A 66 23.14 19.17 -29.53
CA ARG A 66 24.44 19.47 -28.92
C ARG A 66 25.63 18.84 -29.62
N GLN A 67 25.41 17.93 -30.57
CA GLN A 67 26.50 17.29 -31.27
C GLN A 67 27.18 18.33 -32.18
N LYS A 68 28.49 18.52 -32.02
CA LYS A 68 29.29 19.38 -32.89
C LYS A 68 29.13 18.90 -34.34
N PRO A 69 28.96 19.79 -35.33
CA PRO A 69 28.95 19.39 -36.73
C PRO A 69 30.21 18.56 -37.01
N ARG A 70 30.04 17.46 -37.76
CA ARG A 70 31.19 16.72 -38.28
C ARG A 70 31.91 17.71 -39.20
N VAL A 71 33.12 18.08 -38.78
CA VAL A 71 34.00 18.88 -39.63
C VAL A 71 34.63 17.86 -40.56
N ASP A 72 33.97 17.62 -41.69
CA ASP A 72 34.58 16.87 -42.78
C ASP A 72 35.77 17.72 -43.26
N HIS A 73 36.99 17.24 -43.06
CA HIS A 73 38.18 17.82 -43.68
C HIS A 73 38.30 17.17 -45.06
N ASP A 74 37.87 17.89 -46.09
CA ASP A 74 38.28 17.64 -47.47
C ASP A 74 39.72 18.15 -47.69
#